data_AF-A0AAJ1PRI2-F1
#
_entry.id   AF-A0AAJ1PRI2-F1
#
_cell.length_a   1.000
_cell.length_b   1.000
_cell.length_c   1.000
_cell.angle_alpha   90.00
_cell.angle_beta   90.00
_cell.angle_gamma   90.00
#
_symmetry.space_group_name_H-M   'P 1'
#
loop_
_entity.id
_entity.type
_entity.pdbx_description
1 polymer ?
#
loop_
_entity_poly.entity_id
_entity_poly.type
_entity_poly.pdbx_seq_one_letter_code
_entity_poly.pdbx_strand_id
1 'polypeptide(L)'
;MKIRLRKKRFTRYLIKSLMREKVKNVKIKNDWISLEYDGEKIKNKIVIKRHEWFVGSWAKTRDKVYIDDDLKGKKNRDAIAVHEVIEKFVAQKYGLDEDTDAHKIATEKEREYFEKIGGNWRSHQMKVTRVWMREGKK
;
A
#
# COMPACT_ATOMS: atom_id res chain seq x y z
N MET A 1 -8.54 31.93 -6.86
CA MET A 1 -9.20 30.79 -7.57
C MET A 1 -8.30 30.04 -8.57
N LYS A 2 -7.50 30.72 -9.43
CA LYS A 2 -6.63 30.08 -10.44
C LYS A 2 -5.54 29.13 -9.89
N ILE A 3 -4.94 29.44 -8.73
CA ILE A 3 -3.89 28.63 -8.10
C ILE A 3 -4.42 27.27 -7.65
N ARG A 4 -5.62 27.23 -7.05
CA ARG A 4 -6.27 25.99 -6.57
C ARG A 4 -6.63 25.05 -7.72
N LEU A 5 -7.05 25.60 -8.87
CA LEU A 5 -7.32 24.82 -10.08
C LEU A 5 -6.04 24.24 -10.70
N ARG A 6 -4.94 25.02 -10.73
CA ARG A 6 -3.62 24.54 -11.18
C ARG A 6 -3.08 23.41 -10.29
N LYS A 7 -3.16 23.58 -8.96
CA LYS A 7 -2.76 22.54 -7.99
C LYS A 7 -3.57 21.25 -8.19
N LYS A 8 -4.90 21.35 -8.29
CA LYS A 8 -5.77 20.19 -8.57
C LYS A 8 -5.43 19.48 -9.88
N ARG A 9 -5.14 20.24 -10.96
CA ARG A 9 -4.78 19.66 -12.26
C ARG A 9 -3.43 18.95 -12.20
N PHE A 10 -2.46 19.51 -11.48
CA PHE A 10 -1.16 18.90 -11.24
C PHE A 10 -1.28 17.61 -10.43
N THR A 11 -2.00 17.62 -9.29
CA THR A 11 -2.23 16.42 -8.46
C THR A 11 -2.87 15.29 -9.26
N ARG A 12 -3.88 15.59 -10.10
CA ARG A 12 -4.49 14.56 -10.97
C ARG A 12 -3.52 13.98 -11.99
N TYR A 13 -2.63 14.80 -12.56
CA TYR A 13 -1.61 14.32 -13.49
C TYR A 13 -0.58 13.44 -12.77
N LEU A 14 -0.12 13.88 -11.60
CA LEU A 14 0.80 13.14 -10.75
C LEU A 14 0.22 11.76 -10.39
N ILE A 15 -1.02 11.70 -9.87
CA ILE A 15 -1.68 10.43 -9.54
C ILE A 15 -1.75 9.51 -10.76
N LYS A 16 -2.13 10.03 -11.93
CA LYS A 16 -2.17 9.24 -13.17
C LYS A 16 -0.79 8.70 -13.56
N SER A 17 0.26 9.48 -13.34
CA SER A 17 1.65 9.05 -13.61
C SER A 17 2.06 7.94 -12.63
N LEU A 18 1.86 8.14 -11.34
CA LEU A 18 2.18 7.18 -10.29
C LEU A 18 1.40 5.86 -10.46
N MET A 19 0.11 5.94 -10.82
CA MET A 19 -0.69 4.74 -11.14
C MET A 19 -0.14 3.95 -12.34
N ARG A 20 0.56 4.59 -13.28
CA ARG A 20 1.17 3.91 -14.43
C ARG A 20 2.55 3.33 -14.11
N GLU A 21 3.28 3.95 -13.17
CA GLU A 21 4.58 3.46 -12.75
C GLU A 21 4.45 2.06 -12.13
N LYS A 22 5.36 1.16 -12.49
CA LYS A 22 5.34 -0.23 -12.02
C LYS A 22 6.25 -0.39 -10.81
N VAL A 23 5.79 -1.17 -9.85
CA VAL A 23 6.65 -1.63 -8.75
C VAL A 23 7.64 -2.66 -9.28
N LYS A 24 8.93 -2.41 -9.05
CA LYS A 24 10.05 -3.23 -9.53
C LYS A 24 10.82 -3.83 -8.35
N ASN A 25 11.59 -4.88 -8.63
CA ASN A 25 12.59 -5.44 -7.71
C ASN A 25 12.10 -5.73 -6.28
N VAL A 26 10.84 -6.17 -6.13
CA VAL A 26 10.26 -6.52 -4.83
C VAL A 26 10.99 -7.72 -4.23
N LYS A 27 11.58 -7.54 -3.05
CA LYS A 27 12.22 -8.59 -2.26
C LYS A 27 11.67 -8.53 -0.84
N ILE A 28 11.21 -9.67 -0.34
CA ILE A 28 10.72 -9.82 1.03
C ILE A 28 11.53 -10.90 1.73
N LYS A 29 12.30 -10.52 2.75
CA LYS A 29 13.20 -11.42 3.49
C LYS A 29 13.40 -10.94 4.93
N ASN A 30 13.41 -11.86 5.89
CA ASN A 30 13.69 -11.59 7.31
C ASN A 30 12.83 -10.45 7.88
N ASP A 31 11.53 -10.44 7.59
CA ASP A 31 10.59 -9.38 7.98
C ASP A 31 10.93 -7.98 7.43
N TRP A 32 11.64 -7.92 6.31
CA TRP A 32 11.85 -6.69 5.56
C TRP A 32 11.28 -6.82 4.16
N ILE A 33 10.72 -5.72 3.67
CA ILE A 33 10.38 -5.51 2.27
C ILE A 33 11.30 -4.43 1.69
N SER A 34 11.85 -4.70 0.52
CA SER A 34 12.51 -3.70 -0.31
C SER A 34 11.93 -3.75 -1.73
N LEU A 35 11.65 -2.60 -2.32
CA LEU A 35 11.12 -2.47 -3.67
C LEU A 35 11.64 -1.19 -4.34
N GLU A 36 11.46 -1.11 -5.65
CA GLU A 36 11.73 0.10 -6.42
C GLU A 36 10.44 0.67 -6.99
N TYR A 37 10.24 1.98 -6.82
CA TYR A 37 9.08 2.70 -7.31
C TYR A 37 9.40 4.19 -7.48
N ASP A 38 8.93 4.81 -8.57
CA ASP A 38 9.27 6.19 -8.97
C ASP A 38 10.79 6.48 -8.95
N GLY A 39 11.59 5.54 -9.47
CA GLY A 39 13.05 5.66 -9.51
C GLY A 39 13.76 5.56 -8.16
N GLU A 40 13.04 5.34 -7.06
CA GLU A 40 13.61 5.23 -5.71
C GLU A 40 13.58 3.80 -5.16
N LYS A 41 14.59 3.48 -4.35
CA LYS A 41 14.66 2.25 -3.56
C LYS A 41 14.02 2.50 -2.21
N ILE A 42 12.94 1.78 -1.94
CA ILE A 42 12.16 1.92 -0.70
C ILE A 42 12.36 0.64 0.11
N LYS A 43 12.60 0.80 1.42
CA LYS A 43 12.80 -0.33 2.34
C LYS A 43 12.03 -0.08 3.64
N ASN A 44 11.22 -1.04 4.04
CA ASN A 44 10.49 -1.00 5.32
C ASN A 44 10.56 -2.36 6.02
N LYS A 45 10.53 -2.32 7.36
CA LYS A 45 10.33 -3.51 8.19
C LYS A 45 8.85 -3.84 8.21
N ILE A 46 8.52 -5.12 8.01
CA ILE A 46 7.18 -5.65 8.19
C ILE A 46 7.02 -6.05 9.65
N VAL A 47 5.93 -5.63 10.27
CA VAL A 47 5.55 -6.03 11.62
C VAL A 47 4.19 -6.71 11.54
N ILE A 48 4.16 -8.02 11.75
CA ILE A 48 2.91 -8.77 11.82
C ILE A 48 2.45 -8.77 13.27
N LYS A 49 1.29 -8.18 13.53
CA LYS A 49 0.63 -8.22 14.84
C LYS A 49 -0.87 -8.03 14.66
N ARG A 50 -1.65 -8.56 15.58
CA ARG A 50 -3.10 -8.33 15.60
C ARG A 50 -3.42 -6.84 15.75
N HIS A 51 -4.41 -6.38 15.02
CA HIS A 51 -4.87 -4.99 15.03
C HIS A 51 -6.40 -4.90 15.02
N GLU A 52 -6.94 -4.11 15.95
CA GLU A 52 -8.39 -4.01 16.16
C GLU A 52 -9.15 -3.17 15.13
N TRP A 53 -8.47 -2.46 14.23
CA TRP A 53 -9.12 -1.45 13.36
C TRP A 53 -8.64 -1.43 11.91
N PHE A 54 -7.60 -2.18 11.56
CA PHE A 54 -6.98 -2.10 10.23
C PHE A 54 -6.31 -3.41 9.80
N VAL A 55 -6.32 -3.67 8.50
CA VAL A 55 -5.65 -4.84 7.89
C VAL A 55 -4.17 -4.56 7.62
N GLY A 56 -3.83 -3.29 7.36
CA GLY A 56 -2.49 -2.77 7.25
C GLY A 56 -2.42 -1.32 7.71
N SER A 57 -1.24 -0.87 8.13
CA SER A 57 -0.95 0.53 8.48
C SER A 57 0.55 0.78 8.36
N TRP A 58 0.99 2.03 8.34
CA TRP A 58 2.42 2.37 8.31
C TRP A 58 2.77 3.45 9.34
N ALA A 59 4.01 3.42 9.82
CA ALA A 59 4.50 4.40 10.80
C ALA A 59 4.93 5.70 10.11
N LYS A 60 4.37 6.84 10.55
CA LYS A 60 4.67 8.17 9.97
C LYS A 60 6.15 8.59 10.06
N THR A 61 6.88 8.10 11.05
CA THR A 61 8.27 8.51 11.30
C THR A 61 9.27 7.36 11.27
N ARG A 62 8.82 6.12 11.07
CA ARG A 62 9.66 4.92 11.12
C ARG A 62 9.49 4.11 9.85
N ASP A 63 10.53 3.40 9.45
CA ASP A 63 10.47 2.46 8.32
C ASP A 63 9.81 1.14 8.71
N LYS A 64 8.53 1.23 9.06
CA LYS A 64 7.72 0.11 9.50
C LYS A 64 6.35 0.16 8.83
N VAL A 65 5.94 -0.99 8.30
CA VAL A 65 4.57 -1.29 7.91
C VAL A 65 4.05 -2.40 8.81
N TYR A 66 2.79 -2.29 9.19
CA TYR A 66 2.09 -3.20 10.07
C TYR A 66 1.06 -3.97 9.25
N ILE A 67 0.93 -5.25 9.54
CA ILE A 67 -0.01 -6.14 8.85
C ILE A 67 -0.72 -6.95 9.91
N ASP A 68 -2.04 -7.02 9.79
CA ASP A 68 -2.86 -7.82 10.67
C ASP A 68 -2.54 -9.33 10.53
N ASP A 69 -2.44 -10.02 11.66
CA ASP A 69 -2.05 -11.42 11.70
C ASP A 69 -3.19 -12.40 11.37
N ASP A 70 -4.46 -11.95 11.40
CA ASP A 70 -5.62 -12.68 10.91
C ASP A 70 -5.67 -12.73 9.37
N LEU A 71 -4.91 -11.89 8.68
CA LEU A 71 -4.66 -12.06 7.25
C LEU A 71 -3.74 -13.26 6.99
N LYS A 72 -4.35 -14.43 6.84
CA LYS A 72 -3.63 -15.68 6.57
C LYS A 72 -3.15 -15.76 5.12
N GLY A 73 -1.99 -16.39 4.94
CA GLY A 73 -1.37 -16.67 3.65
C GLY A 73 -0.29 -15.67 3.27
N LYS A 74 0.92 -16.18 2.99
CA LYS A 74 2.11 -15.36 2.69
C LYS A 74 1.85 -14.36 1.56
N LYS A 75 1.26 -14.80 0.44
CA LYS A 75 0.97 -13.91 -0.71
C LYS A 75 0.06 -12.73 -0.34
N ASN A 76 -0.94 -12.95 0.53
CA ASN A 76 -1.84 -11.88 0.96
C ASN A 76 -1.10 -10.85 1.81
N ARG A 77 -0.28 -11.33 2.76
CA ARG A 77 0.55 -10.43 3.59
C ARG A 77 1.59 -9.70 2.76
N ASP A 78 2.24 -10.37 1.81
CA ASP A 78 3.21 -9.73 0.91
C ASP A 78 2.53 -8.60 0.08
N ALA A 79 1.29 -8.80 -0.38
CA ALA A 79 0.55 -7.78 -1.12
C ALA A 79 0.18 -6.57 -0.23
N ILE A 80 -0.34 -6.81 0.97
CA ILE A 80 -0.60 -5.71 1.92
C ILE A 80 0.71 -5.00 2.30
N ALA A 81 1.83 -5.71 2.46
CA ALA A 81 3.13 -5.07 2.67
C ALA A 81 3.47 -4.09 1.54
N VAL A 82 3.22 -4.47 0.28
CA VAL A 82 3.41 -3.59 -0.88
C VAL A 82 2.46 -2.40 -0.81
N HIS A 83 1.18 -2.62 -0.49
CA HIS A 83 0.19 -1.55 -0.31
C HIS A 83 0.71 -0.48 0.66
N GLU A 84 1.00 -0.88 1.90
CA GLU A 84 1.42 0.03 2.97
C GLU A 84 2.72 0.77 2.63
N VAL A 85 3.67 0.10 1.97
CA VAL A 85 4.94 0.73 1.55
C VAL A 85 4.71 1.80 0.50
N ILE A 86 3.86 1.51 -0.50
CA ILE A 86 3.57 2.46 -1.58
C ILE A 86 2.74 3.63 -1.04
N GLU A 87 1.72 3.36 -0.23
CA GLU A 87 0.88 4.39 0.38
C GLU A 87 1.72 5.37 1.21
N LYS A 88 2.55 4.83 2.13
CA LYS A 88 3.50 5.62 2.91
C LYS A 88 4.39 6.49 2.02
N PHE A 89 5.01 5.89 1.01
CA PHE A 89 5.95 6.58 0.14
C PHE A 89 5.30 7.75 -0.59
N VAL A 90 4.15 7.54 -1.22
CA VAL A 90 3.51 8.60 -2.01
C VAL A 90 2.86 9.68 -1.13
N ALA A 91 2.35 9.30 0.04
CA ALA A 91 1.86 10.25 1.03
C ALA A 91 3.00 11.16 1.53
N GLN A 92 4.14 10.58 1.90
CA GLN A 92 5.27 11.34 2.44
C GLN A 92 6.02 12.16 1.38
N LYS A 93 6.30 11.58 0.21
CA LYS A 93 7.11 12.24 -0.83
C LYS A 93 6.36 13.38 -1.52
N TYR A 94 5.06 13.23 -1.75
CA TYR A 94 4.28 14.21 -2.52
C TYR A 94 3.18 14.93 -1.73
N GLY A 95 2.99 14.59 -0.45
CA GLY A 95 1.93 15.17 0.38
C GLY A 95 0.53 14.80 -0.12
N LEU A 96 0.36 13.57 -0.61
CA LEU A 96 -0.96 13.05 -1.01
C LEU A 96 -1.77 12.69 0.23
N ASP A 97 -3.08 12.86 0.11
CA ASP A 97 -4.02 12.46 1.15
C ASP A 97 -4.02 10.94 1.31
N GLU A 98 -3.82 10.49 2.56
CA GLU A 98 -3.60 9.09 2.93
C GLU A 98 -4.84 8.25 2.56
N ASP A 99 -6.04 8.72 2.94
CA ASP A 99 -7.30 7.98 2.82
C ASP A 99 -7.90 7.97 1.40
N THR A 100 -7.38 8.79 0.49
CA THR A 100 -7.95 8.94 -0.86
C THR A 100 -6.93 8.72 -1.97
N ASP A 101 -6.03 9.68 -2.19
CA ASP A 101 -5.14 9.70 -3.34
C ASP A 101 -4.00 8.68 -3.20
N ALA A 102 -3.38 8.60 -2.02
CA ALA A 102 -2.33 7.63 -1.72
C ALA A 102 -2.89 6.20 -1.71
N HIS A 103 -3.99 5.98 -0.98
CA HIS A 103 -4.68 4.70 -0.92
C HIS A 103 -5.03 4.15 -2.30
N LYS A 104 -5.51 5.01 -3.20
CA LYS A 104 -5.86 4.61 -4.57
C LYS A 104 -4.65 4.14 -5.38
N ILE A 105 -3.51 4.81 -5.24
CA ILE A 105 -2.27 4.39 -5.90
C ILE A 105 -1.79 3.06 -5.31
N ALA A 106 -1.79 2.95 -3.98
CA ALA A 106 -1.37 1.75 -3.26
C ALA A 106 -2.21 0.52 -3.64
N THR A 107 -3.54 0.65 -3.67
CA THR A 107 -4.46 -0.42 -4.09
C THR A 107 -4.18 -0.91 -5.50
N GLU A 108 -3.89 0.00 -6.44
CA GLU A 108 -3.55 -0.40 -7.82
C GLU A 108 -2.21 -1.16 -7.85
N LYS A 109 -1.21 -0.71 -7.07
CA LYS A 109 0.10 -1.38 -6.99
C LYS A 109 0.03 -2.74 -6.28
N GLU A 110 -0.79 -2.85 -5.26
CA GLU A 110 -1.13 -4.09 -4.56
C GLU A 110 -1.70 -5.12 -5.54
N ARG A 111 -2.71 -4.72 -6.32
CA ARG A 111 -3.34 -5.56 -7.35
C ARG A 111 -2.32 -6.05 -8.38
N GLU A 112 -1.56 -5.12 -8.97
CA GLU A 112 -0.52 -5.46 -9.96
C GLU A 112 0.51 -6.44 -9.41
N TYR A 113 0.98 -6.22 -8.18
CA TYR A 113 1.93 -7.11 -7.53
C TYR A 113 1.32 -8.49 -7.25
N PHE A 114 0.10 -8.52 -6.70
CA PHE A 114 -0.56 -9.77 -6.33
C PHE A 114 -0.86 -10.65 -7.54
N GLU A 115 -1.34 -10.06 -8.63
CA GLU A 115 -1.55 -10.77 -9.91
C GLU A 115 -0.20 -11.28 -10.48
N LYS A 116 0.86 -10.47 -10.42
CA LYS A 116 2.21 -10.86 -10.89
C LYS A 116 2.78 -12.08 -10.16
N ILE A 117 2.47 -12.26 -8.88
CA ILE A 117 2.88 -13.46 -8.11
C ILE A 117 1.87 -14.63 -8.19
N GLY A 118 0.94 -14.58 -9.16
CA GLY A 118 -0.05 -15.62 -9.41
C GLY A 118 -1.16 -15.66 -8.35
N GLY A 119 -1.57 -14.51 -7.84
CA GLY A 119 -2.71 -14.34 -6.93
C GLY A 119 -4.02 -14.06 -7.67
N ASN A 120 -5.15 -14.44 -7.07
CA ASN A 120 -6.48 -14.08 -7.55
C ASN A 120 -6.99 -12.82 -6.82
N TRP A 121 -6.99 -11.67 -7.48
CA TRP A 121 -7.32 -10.38 -6.87
C TRP A 121 -8.68 -10.36 -6.17
N ARG A 122 -9.72 -10.93 -6.80
CA ARG A 122 -11.07 -10.97 -6.22
C ARG A 122 -11.10 -11.74 -4.89
N SER A 123 -10.41 -12.88 -4.82
CA SER A 123 -10.28 -13.66 -3.58
C SER A 123 -9.51 -12.89 -2.51
N HIS A 124 -8.47 -12.16 -2.91
CA HIS A 124 -7.69 -11.33 -1.99
C HIS A 124 -8.52 -10.21 -1.39
N GLN A 125 -9.21 -9.42 -2.22
CA GLN A 125 -10.09 -8.35 -1.75
C GLN A 125 -11.13 -8.87 -0.77
N MET A 126 -11.81 -9.98 -1.08
CA MET A 126 -12.78 -10.58 -0.17
C MET A 126 -12.18 -10.96 1.19
N LYS A 127 -10.92 -11.43 1.23
CA LYS A 127 -10.24 -11.75 2.49
C LYS A 127 -9.90 -10.50 3.28
N VAL A 128 -9.30 -9.50 2.62
CA VAL A 128 -8.98 -8.20 3.24
C VAL A 128 -10.25 -7.57 3.82
N THR A 129 -11.33 -7.50 3.05
CA THR A 129 -12.60 -6.94 3.53
C THR A 129 -13.17 -7.74 4.71
N ARG A 130 -13.08 -9.08 4.71
CA ARG A 130 -13.54 -9.90 5.85
C ARG A 130 -12.74 -9.65 7.11
N VAL A 131 -11.41 -9.49 7.02
CA VAL A 131 -10.58 -9.15 8.18
C VAL A 131 -10.99 -7.76 8.68
N TRP A 132 -11.07 -6.77 7.80
CA TRP A 132 -11.49 -5.41 8.15
C TRP A 132 -12.88 -5.36 8.84
N MET A 133 -13.87 -6.07 8.30
CA MET A 133 -15.22 -6.12 8.89
C MET A 133 -15.29 -6.84 10.24
N ARG A 134 -14.37 -7.77 10.53
CA ARG A 134 -14.31 -8.44 11.85
C ARG A 134 -13.77 -7.50 12.91
N GLU A 135 -12.78 -6.72 12.54
CA GLU A 135 -12.14 -5.74 13.40
C GLU A 135 -13.11 -4.57 13.69
N GLY A 136 -13.82 -4.04 12.68
CA GLY A 136 -14.81 -2.97 12.90
C GLY A 136 -16.14 -3.37 13.57
N LYS A 137 -16.32 -4.65 13.94
CA LYS A 137 -17.55 -5.18 14.61
C LYS A 137 -17.32 -5.53 16.09
N LYS A 138 -16.12 -5.29 16.62
CA LYS A 138 -15.80 -5.48 18.03
C LYS A 138 -15.74 -4.12 18.73
#